data_AF-A0A925WDP2-F1
#
_entry.id   AF-A0A925WDP2-F1
#
_cell.length_a   1.000
_cell.length_b   1.000
_cell.length_c   1.000
_cell.angle_alpha   90.00
_cell.angle_beta   90.00
_cell.angle_gamma   90.00
#
_symmetry.space_group_name_H-M   'P 1'
#
loop_
_entity.id
_entity.type
_entity.pdbx_description
1 polymer ?
#
loop_
_entity_poly.entity_id
_entity_poly.type
_entity_poly.pdbx_seq_one_letter_code
_entity_poly.pdbx_strand_id
1 'polypeptide(L)'
;MAAAVAELSLPVVDMTPSRLLPQAPWVKSDDAAVARLAAQHFFERGFRNFAFCGDTRFQVSNRRCDYFKICVQGNGHPCHIYKPKHEALSGDAEIDAIGRWLTELPKPIAVYAFNDGRGQQVLDGCRRAGLAVPEEVAVLGVDNDEVLCALSPPPMSSVILNPRRGGWEAAALLMLLMKGEKIPASEHFIPPVNIAVRQSTDVLAVDDPQIAKALRYIREHACERIGVKDVLRHCPMARRVMETRFRRLLGRTPRQEIVRVQINRVKELLLGTELPVATIADRAGFDPEYISGVFKQETGLTPTEFRRQFGRGR
;
A
#
# COMPACT_ATOMS: atom_id res chain seq x y z
N MET A 1 26.48 -5.88 18.26
CA MET A 1 25.43 -5.09 18.94
C MET A 1 24.39 -5.98 19.62
N ALA A 2 23.62 -6.81 18.90
CA ALA A 2 22.60 -7.67 19.54
C ALA A 2 23.16 -8.63 20.61
N ALA A 3 24.29 -9.30 20.35
CA ALA A 3 24.95 -10.15 21.35
C ALA A 3 25.33 -9.37 22.62
N ALA A 4 25.90 -8.17 22.47
CA ALA A 4 26.25 -7.31 23.60
C ALA A 4 25.01 -6.86 24.40
N VAL A 5 23.87 -6.63 23.74
CA VAL A 5 22.60 -6.30 24.41
C VAL A 5 22.02 -7.51 25.14
N ALA A 6 22.16 -8.71 24.59
CA ALA A 6 21.69 -9.95 25.23
C ALA A 6 22.45 -10.28 26.53
N GLU A 7 23.69 -9.84 26.66
CA GLU A 7 24.52 -10.00 27.87
C GLU A 7 24.13 -9.00 28.98
N LEU A 8 23.39 -7.94 28.65
CA LEU A 8 22.89 -6.99 29.64
C LEU A 8 21.67 -7.57 30.37
N SER A 9 21.68 -7.54 31.70
CA SER A 9 20.52 -7.87 32.53
C SER A 9 19.49 -6.73 32.59
N LEU A 10 19.18 -6.14 31.44
CA LEU A 10 18.25 -5.00 31.32
C LEU A 10 16.98 -5.42 30.57
N PRO A 11 15.83 -4.77 30.85
CA PRO A 11 14.64 -4.85 30.02
C PRO A 11 14.93 -4.47 28.56
N VAL A 12 14.57 -5.35 27.62
CA VAL A 12 14.78 -5.12 26.18
C VAL A 12 13.54 -5.53 25.38
N VAL A 13 13.22 -4.74 24.36
CA VAL A 13 12.25 -5.07 23.32
C VAL A 13 12.98 -5.07 21.98
N ASP A 14 12.84 -6.14 21.22
CA ASP A 14 13.44 -6.24 19.89
C ASP A 14 12.56 -5.48 18.88
N MET A 15 13.19 -4.65 18.04
CA MET A 15 12.54 -3.98 16.90
C MET A 15 13.26 -4.25 15.58
N THR A 16 14.22 -5.18 15.58
CA THR A 16 15.04 -5.49 14.43
C THR A 16 14.26 -6.31 13.39
N PRO A 17 14.47 -6.11 12.08
CA PRO A 17 13.74 -6.85 11.05
C PRO A 17 13.95 -8.37 11.04
N SER A 18 15.01 -8.84 11.70
CA SER A 18 15.51 -10.23 11.68
C SER A 18 15.42 -10.94 13.02
N ARG A 19 14.71 -10.38 14.02
CA ARG A 19 14.54 -10.96 15.36
C ARG A 19 15.89 -11.35 16.00
N LEU A 20 16.78 -10.37 16.17
CA LEU A 20 18.12 -10.60 16.70
C LEU A 20 18.13 -10.98 18.20
N LEU A 21 17.02 -10.79 18.92
CA LEU A 21 16.86 -11.16 20.33
C LEU A 21 15.61 -12.05 20.52
N PRO A 22 15.71 -13.36 20.23
CA PRO A 22 14.57 -14.28 20.26
C PRO A 22 13.85 -14.37 21.61
N GLN A 23 14.57 -14.09 22.70
CA GLN A 23 14.11 -14.09 24.09
C GLN A 23 13.33 -12.84 24.51
N ALA A 24 13.39 -11.77 23.72
CA ALA A 24 12.69 -10.52 24.00
C ALA A 24 11.34 -10.48 23.27
N PRO A 25 10.34 -9.74 23.78
CA PRO A 25 9.19 -9.35 22.98
C PRO A 25 9.65 -8.66 21.69
N TRP A 26 9.01 -8.97 20.57
CA TRP A 26 9.45 -8.49 19.25
C TRP A 26 8.36 -7.66 18.60
N VAL A 27 8.63 -6.37 18.38
CA VAL A 27 7.72 -5.45 17.67
C VAL A 27 8.19 -5.27 16.24
N LYS A 28 7.33 -5.56 15.27
CA LYS A 28 7.67 -5.51 13.84
C LYS A 28 6.48 -5.09 12.98
N SER A 29 6.76 -4.62 11.77
CA SER A 29 5.71 -4.45 10.76
C SER A 29 5.06 -5.79 10.40
N ASP A 30 3.74 -5.76 10.18
CA ASP A 30 2.99 -6.88 9.64
C ASP A 30 3.22 -7.00 8.13
N ASP A 31 4.30 -7.69 7.75
CA ASP A 31 4.66 -7.91 6.34
C ASP A 31 3.54 -8.59 5.54
N ALA A 32 2.69 -9.39 6.19
CA ALA A 32 1.56 -10.04 5.56
C ALA A 32 0.44 -9.02 5.26
N ALA A 33 0.13 -8.12 6.20
CA ALA A 33 -0.83 -7.04 5.96
C ALA A 33 -0.32 -6.04 4.91
N VAL A 34 0.98 -5.71 4.91
CA VAL A 34 1.61 -4.88 3.86
C VAL A 34 1.42 -5.51 2.48
N ALA A 35 1.76 -6.79 2.34
CA ALA A 35 1.62 -7.51 1.07
C ALA A 35 0.15 -7.66 0.63
N ARG A 36 -0.77 -7.93 1.56
CA ARG A 36 -2.22 -7.97 1.29
C ARG A 36 -2.72 -6.62 0.76
N LEU A 37 -2.33 -5.52 1.41
CA LEU A 37 -2.70 -4.17 1.01
C LEU A 37 -2.16 -3.82 -0.38
N ALA A 38 -0.92 -4.19 -0.67
CA ALA A 38 -0.32 -4.02 -1.99
C ALA A 38 -1.05 -4.81 -3.09
N ALA A 39 -1.35 -6.09 -2.84
CA ALA A 39 -2.09 -6.93 -3.79
C ALA A 39 -3.50 -6.39 -4.04
N GLN A 40 -4.22 -6.04 -2.97
CA GLN A 40 -5.55 -5.44 -3.07
C GLN A 40 -5.52 -4.16 -3.91
N HIS A 41 -4.57 -3.26 -3.67
CA HIS A 41 -4.44 -2.02 -4.46
C HIS A 41 -4.32 -2.25 -5.96
N PHE A 42 -3.63 -3.31 -6.37
CA PHE A 42 -3.51 -3.68 -7.78
C PHE A 42 -4.75 -4.38 -8.32
N PHE A 43 -5.38 -5.30 -7.56
CA PHE A 43 -6.67 -5.90 -7.95
C PHE A 43 -7.74 -4.85 -8.17
N GLU A 44 -7.80 -3.84 -7.29
CA GLU A 44 -8.76 -2.74 -7.38
C GLU A 44 -8.60 -1.90 -8.66
N ARG A 45 -7.45 -2.01 -9.34
CA ARG A 45 -7.13 -1.35 -10.60
C ARG A 45 -7.25 -2.27 -11.81
N GLY A 46 -7.66 -3.52 -11.62
CA GLY A 46 -7.92 -4.47 -12.71
C GLY A 46 -6.68 -5.21 -13.24
N PHE A 47 -5.51 -5.08 -12.60
CA PHE A 47 -4.32 -5.79 -13.06
C PHE A 47 -4.53 -7.30 -13.04
N ARG A 48 -4.00 -7.98 -14.06
CA ARG A 48 -4.03 -9.45 -14.19
C ARG A 48 -2.63 -10.07 -14.19
N ASN A 49 -1.61 -9.25 -14.43
CA ASN A 49 -0.20 -9.63 -14.37
C ASN A 49 0.45 -8.90 -13.20
N PHE A 50 1.20 -9.64 -12.39
CA PHE A 50 1.82 -9.11 -11.18
C PHE A 50 3.28 -9.51 -11.14
N ALA A 51 4.10 -8.63 -10.57
CA ALA A 51 5.50 -8.83 -10.38
C ALA A 51 5.92 -8.38 -8.98
N PHE A 52 6.90 -9.06 -8.40
CA PHE A 52 7.60 -8.64 -7.20
C PHE A 52 9.06 -8.34 -7.53
N CYS A 53 9.51 -7.14 -7.17
CA CYS A 53 10.91 -6.74 -7.28
C CYS A 53 11.49 -6.59 -5.88
N GLY A 54 12.33 -7.56 -5.49
CA GLY A 54 12.87 -7.69 -4.15
C GLY A 54 14.40 -7.76 -4.12
N ASP A 55 14.91 -7.94 -2.92
CA ASP A 55 16.31 -8.23 -2.65
C ASP A 55 16.41 -9.38 -1.63
N THR A 56 16.98 -10.51 -2.05
CA THR A 56 16.99 -11.75 -1.26
C THR A 56 17.85 -11.65 0.01
N ARG A 57 18.73 -10.64 0.09
CA ARG A 57 19.58 -10.38 1.26
C ARG A 57 18.77 -9.88 2.46
N PHE A 58 17.58 -9.34 2.22
CA PHE A 58 16.71 -8.79 3.26
C PHE A 58 15.56 -9.74 3.58
N GLN A 59 15.50 -10.25 4.82
CA GLN A 59 14.42 -11.15 5.24
C GLN A 59 13.02 -10.53 5.07
N VAL A 60 12.89 -9.22 5.30
CA VAL A 60 11.64 -8.47 5.08
C VAL A 60 11.18 -8.54 3.62
N SER A 61 12.12 -8.47 2.66
CA SER A 61 11.84 -8.61 1.23
C SER A 61 11.33 -10.02 0.92
N ASN A 62 11.99 -11.06 1.45
CA ASN A 62 11.58 -12.45 1.24
C ASN A 62 10.17 -12.71 1.79
N ARG A 63 9.87 -12.26 3.01
CA ARG A 63 8.51 -12.39 3.59
C ARG A 63 7.45 -11.66 2.77
N ARG A 64 7.73 -10.42 2.35
CA ARG A 64 6.80 -9.65 1.49
C ARG A 64 6.57 -10.34 0.15
N CYS A 65 7.60 -10.93 -0.45
CA CYS A 65 7.51 -11.74 -1.66
C CYS A 65 6.53 -12.91 -1.47
N ASP A 66 6.73 -13.71 -0.42
CA ASP A 66 5.93 -14.90 -0.16
C ASP A 66 4.45 -14.55 0.06
N TYR A 67 4.16 -13.57 0.92
CA TYR A 67 2.78 -13.15 1.18
C TYR A 67 2.12 -12.53 -0.06
N PHE A 68 2.84 -11.74 -0.84
CA PHE A 68 2.29 -11.14 -2.06
C PHE A 68 1.98 -12.22 -3.09
N LYS A 69 2.88 -13.18 -3.28
CA LYS A 69 2.68 -14.33 -4.16
C LYS A 69 1.46 -15.14 -3.75
N ILE A 70 1.28 -15.42 -2.45
CA ILE A 70 0.07 -16.10 -1.93
C ILE A 70 -1.20 -15.32 -2.29
N CYS A 71 -1.20 -13.99 -2.10
CA CYS A 71 -2.36 -13.15 -2.38
C CYS A 71 -2.73 -13.14 -3.88
N VAL A 72 -1.72 -13.01 -4.75
CA VAL A 72 -1.87 -13.00 -6.21
C VAL A 72 -2.35 -14.36 -6.74
N GLN A 73 -1.69 -15.44 -6.32
CA GLN A 73 -2.04 -16.79 -6.76
C GLN A 73 -3.39 -17.24 -6.21
N GLY A 74 -3.75 -16.84 -4.99
CA GLY A 74 -5.07 -17.09 -4.40
C GLY A 74 -6.23 -16.42 -5.17
N ASN A 75 -5.94 -15.41 -5.99
CA ASN A 75 -6.89 -14.76 -6.90
C ASN A 75 -6.77 -15.28 -8.36
N GLY A 76 -6.04 -16.36 -8.59
CA GLY A 76 -5.93 -17.00 -9.92
C GLY A 76 -5.01 -16.28 -10.91
N HIS A 77 -4.12 -15.41 -10.43
CA HIS A 77 -3.21 -14.64 -11.28
C HIS A 77 -1.75 -15.10 -11.16
N PRO A 78 -0.93 -14.95 -12.22
CA PRO A 78 0.50 -15.21 -12.17
C PRO A 78 1.26 -14.12 -11.40
N CYS A 79 2.33 -14.52 -10.70
CA CYS A 79 3.25 -13.60 -10.02
C CYS A 79 4.69 -13.85 -10.47
N HIS A 80 5.28 -12.89 -11.16
CA HIS A 80 6.65 -12.91 -11.65
C HIS A 80 7.61 -12.38 -10.58
N ILE A 81 8.68 -13.10 -10.26
CA ILE A 81 9.63 -12.68 -9.22
C ILE A 81 10.94 -12.30 -9.87
N TYR A 82 11.38 -11.06 -9.65
CA TYR A 82 12.71 -10.62 -10.09
C TYR A 82 13.78 -11.39 -9.32
N LYS A 83 14.72 -11.98 -10.06
CA LYS A 83 15.92 -12.61 -9.52
C LYS A 83 17.11 -12.13 -10.34
N PRO A 84 18.10 -11.43 -9.75
CA PRO A 84 19.30 -11.06 -10.47
C PRO A 84 20.05 -12.33 -10.91
N LYS A 85 20.53 -12.37 -12.15
CA LYS A 85 21.23 -13.54 -12.75
C LYS A 85 22.66 -13.72 -12.20
N HIS A 86 23.25 -12.66 -11.63
CA HIS A 86 24.59 -12.65 -11.05
C HIS A 86 24.53 -12.10 -9.63
N GLU A 87 25.38 -12.63 -8.73
CA GLU A 87 25.52 -12.06 -7.40
C GLU A 87 26.02 -10.60 -7.50
N ALA A 88 25.33 -9.70 -6.79
CA ALA A 88 25.73 -8.31 -6.55
C ALA A 88 25.81 -7.38 -7.77
N LEU A 89 24.82 -7.40 -8.66
CA LEU A 89 24.57 -6.21 -9.48
C LEU A 89 24.22 -5.02 -8.57
N SER A 90 24.85 -3.88 -8.83
CA SER A 90 24.65 -2.65 -8.06
C SER A 90 24.62 -1.43 -8.98
N GLY A 91 23.97 -0.36 -8.51
CA GLY A 91 23.83 0.87 -9.28
C GLY A 91 23.15 0.64 -10.62
N ASP A 92 23.73 1.21 -11.67
CA ASP A 92 23.16 1.24 -13.02
C ASP A 92 22.96 -0.14 -13.65
N ALA A 93 23.85 -1.09 -13.38
CA ALA A 93 23.75 -2.43 -13.97
C ALA A 93 22.52 -3.20 -13.46
N GLU A 94 22.14 -2.98 -12.19
CA GLU A 94 20.91 -3.52 -11.60
C GLU A 94 19.68 -2.87 -12.24
N ILE A 95 19.70 -1.55 -12.41
CA ILE A 95 18.63 -0.78 -13.05
C ILE A 95 18.37 -1.28 -14.47
N ASP A 96 19.43 -1.48 -15.27
CA ASP A 96 19.31 -1.98 -16.64
C ASP A 96 18.81 -3.43 -16.69
N ALA A 97 19.20 -4.26 -15.71
CA ALA A 97 18.72 -5.63 -15.61
C ALA A 97 17.24 -5.69 -15.25
N ILE A 98 16.77 -4.83 -14.33
CA ILE A 98 15.34 -4.68 -14.03
C ILE A 98 14.58 -4.23 -15.26
N GLY A 99 15.08 -3.22 -15.99
CA GLY A 99 14.47 -2.74 -17.23
C GLY A 99 14.27 -3.85 -18.27
N ARG A 100 15.34 -4.60 -18.58
CA ARG A 100 15.28 -5.74 -19.52
C ARG A 100 14.27 -6.81 -19.07
N TRP A 101 14.30 -7.17 -17.79
CA TRP A 101 13.34 -8.13 -17.23
C TRP A 101 11.90 -7.65 -17.41
N LEU A 102 11.62 -6.37 -17.13
CA LEU A 102 10.28 -5.82 -17.28
C LEU A 102 9.82 -5.82 -18.74
N THR A 103 10.69 -5.60 -19.71
CA THR A 103 10.34 -5.65 -21.14
C THR A 103 9.81 -7.02 -21.57
N GLU A 104 10.29 -8.11 -20.96
CA GLU A 104 9.90 -9.48 -21.28
C GLU A 104 8.55 -9.90 -20.65
N LEU A 105 8.00 -9.11 -19.73
CA LEU A 105 6.78 -9.46 -18.99
C LEU A 105 5.49 -9.00 -19.67
N PRO A 106 4.37 -9.73 -19.53
CA PRO A 106 3.09 -9.36 -20.12
C PRO A 106 2.58 -8.02 -19.59
N LYS A 107 2.09 -7.15 -20.48
CA LYS A 107 1.55 -5.83 -20.16
C LYS A 107 0.01 -5.81 -20.18
N PRO A 108 -0.66 -4.94 -19.39
CA PRO A 108 -0.08 -4.13 -18.32
C PRO A 108 0.33 -4.99 -17.11
N ILE A 109 1.39 -4.58 -16.39
CA ILE A 109 1.89 -5.30 -15.21
C ILE A 109 1.99 -4.41 -13.98
N ALA A 110 1.59 -4.96 -12.83
CA ALA A 110 1.74 -4.34 -11.54
C ALA A 110 2.99 -4.86 -10.81
N VAL A 111 3.95 -3.99 -10.53
CA VAL A 111 5.20 -4.31 -9.83
C VAL A 111 5.12 -3.83 -8.39
N TYR A 112 5.18 -4.78 -7.46
CA TYR A 112 5.36 -4.55 -6.04
C TYR A 112 6.86 -4.56 -5.71
N ALA A 113 7.41 -3.39 -5.38
CA ALA A 113 8.79 -3.29 -4.90
C ALA A 113 8.84 -3.47 -3.38
N PHE A 114 9.84 -4.18 -2.87
CA PHE A 114 9.88 -4.48 -1.43
C PHE A 114 10.04 -3.23 -0.56
N ASN A 115 10.59 -2.13 -1.10
CA ASN A 115 10.66 -0.81 -0.47
C ASN A 115 10.74 0.30 -1.54
N ASP A 116 10.73 1.56 -1.10
CA ASP A 116 10.76 2.73 -1.98
C ASP A 116 12.07 2.85 -2.76
N GLY A 117 13.23 2.54 -2.16
CA GLY A 117 14.51 2.56 -2.88
C GLY A 117 14.53 1.57 -4.05
N ARG A 118 13.99 0.36 -3.86
CA ARG A 118 13.81 -0.61 -4.95
C ARG A 118 12.76 -0.13 -5.96
N GLY A 119 11.69 0.51 -5.50
CA GLY A 119 10.68 1.12 -6.36
C GLY A 119 11.28 2.17 -7.30
N GLN A 120 12.18 3.02 -6.81
CA GLN A 120 12.92 3.97 -7.63
C GLN A 120 13.78 3.27 -8.69
N GLN A 121 14.49 2.20 -8.35
CA GLN A 121 15.25 1.41 -9.32
C GLN A 121 14.36 0.81 -10.41
N VAL A 122 13.15 0.36 -10.06
CA VAL A 122 12.14 -0.11 -11.02
C VAL A 122 11.71 1.03 -11.95
N LEU A 123 11.42 2.21 -11.42
CA LEU A 123 11.03 3.38 -12.22
C LEU A 123 12.14 3.84 -13.17
N ASP A 124 13.38 3.87 -12.69
CA ASP A 124 14.55 4.20 -13.52
C ASP A 124 14.79 3.14 -14.59
N GLY A 125 14.58 1.86 -14.26
CA GLY A 125 14.65 0.75 -15.21
C GLY A 125 13.58 0.87 -16.31
N CYS A 126 12.34 1.22 -15.94
CA CYS A 126 11.28 1.55 -16.90
C CYS A 126 11.69 2.71 -17.82
N ARG A 127 12.23 3.80 -17.26
CA ARG A 127 12.65 4.96 -18.04
C ARG A 127 13.73 4.61 -19.06
N ARG A 128 14.75 3.84 -18.66
CA ARG A 128 15.83 3.40 -19.56
C ARG A 128 15.35 2.43 -20.63
N ALA A 129 14.37 1.58 -20.29
CA ALA A 129 13.77 0.62 -21.22
C ALA A 129 12.66 1.22 -22.10
N GLY A 130 12.29 2.49 -21.90
CA GLY A 130 11.21 3.16 -22.64
C GLY A 130 9.80 2.66 -22.29
N LEU A 131 9.61 2.07 -21.10
CA LEU A 131 8.31 1.54 -20.64
C LEU A 131 7.49 2.64 -19.96
N ALA A 132 6.24 2.81 -20.38
CA ALA A 132 5.33 3.79 -19.79
C ALA A 132 4.89 3.38 -18.37
N VAL A 133 4.95 4.35 -17.47
CA VAL A 133 4.48 4.22 -16.09
C VAL A 133 3.40 5.29 -15.86
N PRO A 134 2.19 4.92 -15.43
CA PRO A 134 1.74 3.59 -15.00
C PRO A 134 1.19 2.64 -16.10
N GLU A 135 1.05 3.08 -17.35
CA GLU A 135 0.23 2.41 -18.37
C GLU A 135 0.70 1.00 -18.73
N GLU A 136 2.00 0.80 -18.91
CA GLU A 136 2.58 -0.52 -19.17
C GLU A 136 3.04 -1.18 -17.86
N VAL A 137 3.66 -0.39 -16.98
CA VAL A 137 4.20 -0.85 -15.70
C VAL A 137 3.72 0.07 -14.58
N ALA A 138 2.83 -0.42 -13.73
CA ALA A 138 2.51 0.26 -12.48
C ALA A 138 3.49 -0.16 -11.39
N VAL A 139 3.95 0.77 -10.57
CA VAL A 139 4.98 0.53 -9.54
C VAL A 139 4.47 1.00 -8.18
N LEU A 140 4.49 0.10 -7.18
CA LEU A 140 4.16 0.39 -5.79
C LEU A 140 5.36 0.07 -4.90
N GLY A 141 5.84 1.06 -4.14
CA GLY A 141 6.87 0.90 -3.12
C GLY A 141 6.29 0.63 -1.72
N VAL A 142 7.17 0.62 -0.73
CA VAL A 142 6.85 0.54 0.70
C VAL A 142 7.78 1.46 1.47
N ASP A 143 7.25 2.06 2.53
CA ASP A 143 7.88 2.93 3.54
C ASP A 143 7.29 4.35 3.49
N ASN A 144 6.87 4.78 2.29
CA ASN A 144 6.40 6.12 1.98
C ASN A 144 7.40 7.20 2.40
N ASP A 145 8.66 7.06 1.96
CA ASP A 145 9.64 8.14 1.98
C ASP A 145 9.12 9.29 1.12
N GLU A 146 8.56 10.32 1.77
CA GLU A 146 7.85 11.39 1.09
C GLU A 146 8.73 12.12 0.07
N VAL A 147 10.03 12.26 0.35
CA VAL A 147 10.99 12.96 -0.53
C VAL A 147 11.29 12.09 -1.75
N LEU A 148 11.68 10.84 -1.53
CA LEU A 148 12.02 9.91 -2.61
C LEU A 148 10.80 9.65 -3.50
N CYS A 149 9.63 9.40 -2.90
CA CYS A 149 8.40 9.15 -3.64
C CYS A 149 7.93 10.39 -4.44
N ALA A 150 8.05 11.60 -3.90
CA ALA A 150 7.60 12.81 -4.58
C ALA A 150 8.54 13.24 -5.72
N LEU A 151 9.85 13.02 -5.57
CA LEU A 151 10.86 13.42 -6.56
C LEU A 151 11.13 12.35 -7.63
N SER A 152 10.62 11.13 -7.46
CA SER A 152 10.68 10.10 -8.49
C SER A 152 9.86 10.52 -9.73
N PRO A 153 10.37 10.35 -10.96
CA PRO A 153 9.58 10.54 -12.18
C PRO A 153 9.10 9.19 -12.76
N PRO A 154 7.78 8.92 -12.78
CA PRO A 154 6.69 9.68 -12.17
C PRO A 154 6.60 9.50 -10.63
N PRO A 155 5.89 10.39 -9.90
CA PRO A 155 5.75 10.28 -8.45
C PRO A 155 5.23 8.91 -8.02
N MET A 156 5.91 8.31 -7.04
CA MET A 156 5.75 6.90 -6.71
C MET A 156 4.71 6.66 -5.62
N SER A 157 3.71 5.83 -5.90
CA SER A 157 2.82 5.29 -4.87
C SER A 157 3.59 4.41 -3.90
N SER A 158 3.23 4.46 -2.62
CA SER A 158 3.90 3.65 -1.60
C SER A 158 2.98 3.23 -0.48
N VAL A 159 3.20 2.03 0.08
CA VAL A 159 2.53 1.59 1.31
C VAL A 159 3.10 2.38 2.50
N ILE A 160 2.21 3.07 3.21
CA ILE A 160 2.51 3.82 4.43
C ILE A 160 2.60 2.82 5.58
N LEU A 161 3.81 2.58 6.09
CA LEU A 161 4.01 1.82 7.32
C LEU A 161 3.59 2.64 8.55
N ASN A 162 3.51 1.98 9.72
CA ASN A 162 3.19 2.65 10.97
C ASN A 162 4.34 2.58 12.00
N PRO A 163 5.51 3.19 11.70
CA PRO A 163 6.65 3.15 12.61
C PRO A 163 6.36 3.85 13.95
N ARG A 164 5.48 4.86 13.95
CA ARG A 164 5.05 5.56 15.17
C ARG A 164 4.33 4.62 16.14
N ARG A 165 3.36 3.83 15.65
CA ARG A 165 2.71 2.81 16.47
C ARG A 165 3.70 1.75 16.92
N GLY A 166 4.62 1.33 16.06
CA GLY A 166 5.69 0.41 16.44
C GLY A 166 6.52 0.93 17.62
N GLY A 167 6.96 2.18 17.56
CA GLY A 167 7.69 2.81 18.68
C GLY A 167 6.85 2.93 19.95
N TRP A 168 5.57 3.29 19.82
CA TRP A 168 4.66 3.38 20.97
C TRP A 168 4.44 2.00 21.64
N GLU A 169 4.19 0.95 20.86
CA GLU A 169 4.03 -0.42 21.38
C GLU A 169 5.31 -0.92 22.03
N ALA A 170 6.47 -0.66 21.41
CA ALA A 170 7.75 -1.04 21.99
C ALA A 170 8.02 -0.32 23.32
N ALA A 171 7.73 0.98 23.40
CA ALA A 171 7.86 1.73 24.65
C ALA A 171 6.87 1.27 25.73
N ALA A 172 5.64 0.93 25.35
CA ALA A 172 4.65 0.37 26.27
C ALA A 172 5.10 -0.98 26.84
N LEU A 173 5.59 -1.89 26.00
CA LEU A 173 6.16 -3.17 26.42
C LEU A 173 7.39 -2.98 27.32
N LEU A 174 8.28 -2.07 26.94
CA LEU A 174 9.47 -1.76 27.74
C LEU A 174 9.10 -1.25 29.13
N MET A 175 8.08 -0.39 29.24
CA MET A 175 7.59 0.12 30.52
C MET A 175 7.08 -1.00 31.43
N LEU A 176 6.36 -1.98 30.89
CA LEU A 176 5.88 -3.14 31.65
C LEU A 176 7.06 -4.01 32.13
N LEU A 177 8.04 -4.27 31.25
CA LEU A 177 9.26 -5.00 31.63
C LEU A 177 10.05 -4.25 32.72
N MET A 178 10.15 -2.93 32.65
CA MET A 178 10.82 -2.10 33.67
C MET A 178 10.10 -2.12 35.03
N LYS A 179 8.80 -2.41 35.06
CA LYS A 179 8.03 -2.63 36.30
C LYS A 179 8.19 -4.05 36.86
N GLY A 180 8.99 -4.90 36.21
CA GLY A 180 9.22 -6.29 36.62
C GLY A 180 8.17 -7.27 36.11
N GLU A 181 7.28 -6.86 35.19
CA GLU A 181 6.33 -7.79 34.57
C GLU A 181 7.07 -8.79 33.66
N LYS A 182 6.59 -10.04 33.67
CA LYS A 182 7.11 -11.09 32.79
C LYS A 182 6.29 -11.13 31.51
N ILE A 183 6.80 -10.51 30.45
CA ILE A 183 6.19 -10.56 29.13
C ILE A 183 6.79 -11.74 28.35
N PRO A 184 5.97 -12.62 27.74
CA PRO A 184 6.46 -13.65 26.85
C PRO A 184 7.25 -13.08 25.67
N ALA A 185 8.13 -13.88 25.08
CA ALA A 185 8.78 -13.57 23.81
C ALA A 185 7.80 -13.69 22.62
N SER A 186 6.76 -12.86 22.64
CA SER A 186 5.69 -12.80 21.65
C SER A 186 6.01 -11.86 20.49
N GLU A 187 5.34 -12.10 19.36
CA GLU A 187 5.40 -11.24 18.17
C GLU A 187 4.26 -10.22 18.23
N HIS A 188 4.63 -8.94 18.11
CA HIS A 188 3.71 -7.82 18.10
C HIS A 188 3.74 -7.18 16.70
N PHE A 189 2.72 -7.51 15.91
CA PHE A 189 2.59 -7.08 14.53
C PHE A 189 1.95 -5.68 14.43
N ILE A 190 2.62 -4.80 13.72
CA ILE A 190 2.17 -3.43 13.47
C ILE A 190 1.62 -3.35 12.05
N PRO A 191 0.29 -3.21 11.87
CA PRO A 191 -0.31 -3.14 10.53
C PRO A 191 0.13 -1.87 9.79
N PRO A 192 0.20 -1.91 8.44
CA PRO A 192 0.36 -0.71 7.65
C PRO A 192 -0.86 0.21 7.82
N VAL A 193 -0.68 1.47 7.50
CA VAL A 193 -1.73 2.47 7.65
C VAL A 193 -2.63 2.51 6.41
N ASN A 194 -2.04 2.78 5.25
CA ASN A 194 -2.73 2.88 3.96
C ASN A 194 -1.71 2.88 2.81
N ILE A 195 -2.15 3.13 1.58
CA ILE A 195 -1.27 3.47 0.45
C ILE A 195 -1.39 4.96 0.14
N ALA A 196 -0.25 5.63 0.06
CA ALA A 196 -0.16 6.96 -0.56
C ALA A 196 -0.21 6.77 -2.07
N VAL A 197 -1.37 7.03 -2.69
CA VAL A 197 -1.54 6.87 -4.13
C VAL A 197 -0.93 8.07 -4.85
N ARG A 198 -0.03 7.79 -5.79
CA ARG A 198 0.57 8.77 -6.71
C ARG A 198 0.51 8.22 -8.15
N GLN A 199 1.15 8.95 -9.07
CA GLN A 199 1.08 8.70 -10.51
C GLN A 199 1.56 7.29 -10.91
N SER A 200 2.54 6.71 -10.22
CA SER A 200 3.10 5.39 -10.60
C SER A 200 2.11 4.22 -10.52
N THR A 201 0.94 4.39 -9.92
CA THR A 201 -0.16 3.41 -9.98
C THR A 201 -1.47 4.05 -10.39
N ASP A 202 -1.42 5.22 -11.01
CA ASP A 202 -2.57 6.02 -11.41
C ASP A 202 -3.14 5.53 -12.75
N VAL A 203 -3.38 4.22 -12.85
CA VAL A 203 -4.01 3.61 -14.01
C VAL A 203 -5.04 2.58 -13.60
N LEU A 204 -5.95 2.35 -14.52
CA LEU A 204 -6.91 1.28 -14.48
C LEU A 204 -6.55 0.35 -15.62
N ALA A 205 -6.00 -0.81 -15.28
CA ALA A 205 -5.72 -1.91 -16.20
C ALA A 205 -7.03 -2.61 -16.56
N VAL A 206 -7.97 -1.86 -17.15
CA VAL A 206 -9.30 -2.35 -17.51
C VAL A 206 -9.45 -2.26 -19.02
N ASP A 207 -9.66 -3.41 -19.66
CA ASP A 207 -9.78 -3.52 -21.13
C ASP A 207 -11.05 -2.87 -21.71
N ASP A 208 -11.97 -2.37 -20.87
CA ASP A 208 -13.20 -1.70 -21.28
C ASP A 208 -13.03 -0.17 -21.23
N PRO A 209 -12.94 0.52 -22.39
CA PRO A 209 -12.67 1.96 -22.44
C PRO A 209 -13.73 2.81 -21.73
N GLN A 210 -15.00 2.37 -21.73
CA GLN A 210 -16.08 3.09 -21.07
C GLN A 210 -15.96 3.00 -19.55
N ILE A 211 -15.55 1.84 -19.04
CA ILE A 211 -15.32 1.62 -17.62
C ILE A 211 -14.06 2.35 -17.16
N ALA A 212 -12.98 2.30 -17.95
CA ALA A 212 -11.78 3.09 -17.70
C ALA A 212 -12.10 4.60 -17.60
N LYS A 213 -12.92 5.12 -18.53
CA LYS A 213 -13.38 6.52 -18.50
C LYS A 213 -14.24 6.82 -17.25
N ALA A 214 -15.15 5.92 -16.89
CA ALA A 214 -16.02 6.10 -15.72
C ALA A 214 -15.21 6.12 -14.41
N LEU A 215 -14.24 5.22 -14.28
CA LEU A 215 -13.38 5.14 -13.12
C LEU A 215 -12.42 6.35 -13.03
N ARG A 216 -11.91 6.86 -14.15
CA ARG A 216 -11.13 8.10 -14.19
C ARG A 216 -11.96 9.27 -13.63
N TYR A 217 -13.18 9.43 -14.14
CA TYR A 217 -14.11 10.45 -13.65
C TYR A 217 -14.37 10.31 -12.14
N ILE A 218 -14.59 9.09 -11.65
CA ILE A 218 -14.78 8.85 -10.20
C ILE A 218 -13.53 9.27 -9.42
N ARG A 219 -12.32 8.93 -9.89
CA ARG A 219 -11.09 9.27 -9.18
C ARG A 219 -10.86 10.78 -9.07
N GLU A 220 -11.20 11.52 -10.12
CA GLU A 220 -11.05 12.97 -10.19
C GLU A 220 -12.12 13.69 -9.35
N HIS A 221 -13.37 13.21 -9.40
CA HIS A 221 -14.53 13.96 -8.90
C HIS A 221 -15.24 13.32 -7.69
N ALA A 222 -14.78 12.18 -7.16
CA ALA A 222 -15.43 11.50 -6.03
C ALA A 222 -15.62 12.43 -4.81
N CYS A 223 -14.69 13.34 -4.56
CA CYS A 223 -14.76 14.26 -3.43
C CYS A 223 -15.69 15.47 -3.68
N GLU A 224 -16.27 15.60 -4.87
CA GLU A 224 -17.19 16.68 -5.25
C GLU A 224 -18.68 16.29 -5.04
N ARG A 225 -18.94 15.31 -4.17
CA ARG A 225 -20.30 14.79 -3.86
C ARG A 225 -21.05 14.22 -5.08
N ILE A 226 -20.32 13.62 -6.02
CA ILE A 226 -20.92 12.97 -7.19
C ILE A 226 -21.73 11.72 -6.80
N GLY A 227 -22.75 11.41 -7.58
CA GLY A 227 -23.48 10.14 -7.54
C GLY A 227 -23.30 9.31 -8.80
N VAL A 228 -23.86 8.10 -8.80
CA VAL A 228 -23.85 7.20 -9.98
C VAL A 228 -24.50 7.87 -11.21
N LYS A 229 -25.47 8.77 -11.00
CA LYS A 229 -26.09 9.54 -12.09
C LYS A 229 -25.10 10.45 -12.80
N ASP A 230 -24.15 11.04 -12.08
CA ASP A 230 -23.14 11.94 -12.66
C ASP A 230 -22.10 11.16 -13.45
N VAL A 231 -21.71 9.97 -12.95
CA VAL A 231 -20.87 9.04 -13.72
C VAL A 231 -21.55 8.63 -15.03
N LEU A 232 -22.86 8.34 -15.00
CA LEU A 232 -23.63 7.98 -16.20
C LEU A 232 -23.79 9.14 -17.20
N ARG A 233 -23.80 10.39 -16.72
CA ARG A 233 -23.78 11.58 -17.60
C ARG A 233 -22.45 11.72 -18.34
N HIS A 234 -21.34 11.41 -17.67
CA HIS A 234 -20.00 11.51 -18.25
C HIS A 234 -19.62 10.31 -19.15
N CYS A 235 -20.18 9.13 -18.84
CA CYS A 235 -20.04 7.90 -19.61
C CYS A 235 -21.42 7.34 -19.98
N PRO A 236 -22.02 7.80 -21.10
CA PRO A 236 -23.37 7.43 -21.48
C PRO A 236 -23.51 5.92 -21.73
N MET A 237 -24.22 5.25 -20.83
CA MET A 237 -24.69 3.87 -20.98
C MET A 237 -25.87 3.59 -20.06
N ALA A 238 -26.58 2.48 -20.28
CA ALA A 238 -27.63 2.06 -19.36
C ALA A 238 -27.05 1.71 -17.99
N ARG A 239 -27.68 2.19 -16.91
CA ARG A 239 -27.23 1.96 -15.52
C ARG A 239 -26.95 0.49 -15.20
N ARG A 240 -27.85 -0.41 -15.62
CA ARG A 240 -27.70 -1.85 -15.40
C ARG A 240 -26.45 -2.41 -16.10
N VAL A 241 -26.12 -1.89 -17.28
CA VAL A 241 -24.91 -2.27 -18.03
C VAL A 241 -23.66 -1.82 -17.27
N MET A 242 -23.63 -0.58 -16.79
CA MET A 242 -22.53 -0.07 -15.97
C MET A 242 -22.33 -0.92 -14.71
N GLU A 243 -23.39 -1.17 -13.95
CA GLU A 243 -23.33 -1.98 -12.71
C GLU A 243 -22.84 -3.40 -12.98
N THR A 244 -23.30 -4.02 -14.07
CA THR A 244 -22.87 -5.38 -14.47
C THR A 244 -21.39 -5.42 -14.83
N ARG A 245 -20.94 -4.45 -15.63
CA ARG A 245 -19.53 -4.35 -16.06
C ARG A 245 -18.60 -4.06 -14.87
N PHE A 246 -18.98 -3.13 -13.98
CA PHE A 246 -18.24 -2.83 -12.75
C PHE A 246 -18.09 -4.09 -11.87
N ARG A 247 -19.16 -4.84 -11.65
CA ARG A 247 -19.07 -6.09 -10.86
C ARG A 247 -18.17 -7.13 -11.52
N ARG A 248 -18.31 -7.32 -12.83
CA ARG A 248 -17.49 -8.30 -13.59
C ARG A 248 -16.01 -7.95 -13.58
N LEU A 249 -15.67 -6.66 -13.71
CA LEU A 249 -14.29 -6.21 -13.90
C LEU A 249 -13.58 -5.85 -12.59
N LEU A 250 -14.31 -5.41 -11.56
CA LEU A 250 -13.76 -4.86 -10.33
C LEU A 250 -14.33 -5.50 -9.05
N GLY A 251 -15.28 -6.42 -9.18
CA GLY A 251 -15.94 -7.07 -8.02
C GLY A 251 -16.87 -6.16 -7.21
N ARG A 252 -17.15 -4.94 -7.66
CA ARG A 252 -17.96 -3.94 -6.91
C ARG A 252 -18.82 -3.09 -7.84
N THR A 253 -19.75 -2.32 -7.29
CA THR A 253 -20.63 -1.40 -8.02
C THR A 253 -20.02 0.00 -8.18
N PRO A 254 -20.52 0.84 -9.10
CA PRO A 254 -20.07 2.23 -9.23
C PRO A 254 -20.22 3.05 -7.94
N ARG A 255 -21.30 2.82 -7.17
CA ARG A 255 -21.51 3.48 -5.88
C ARG A 255 -20.44 3.07 -4.86
N GLN A 256 -20.15 1.78 -4.77
CA GLN A 256 -19.09 1.28 -3.90
C GLN A 256 -17.73 1.86 -4.29
N GLU A 257 -17.48 2.07 -5.58
CA GLU A 257 -16.23 2.67 -6.04
C GLU A 257 -16.11 4.15 -5.63
N ILE A 258 -17.18 4.94 -5.76
CA ILE A 258 -17.20 6.33 -5.29
C ILE A 258 -16.86 6.37 -3.80
N VAL A 259 -17.59 5.60 -2.98
CA VAL A 259 -17.37 5.54 -1.53
C VAL A 259 -15.94 5.12 -1.21
N ARG A 260 -15.37 4.14 -1.92
CA ARG A 260 -13.98 3.70 -1.72
C ARG A 260 -12.98 4.83 -1.92
N VAL A 261 -13.10 5.59 -3.01
CA VAL A 261 -12.20 6.72 -3.29
C VAL A 261 -12.32 7.79 -2.21
N GLN A 262 -13.55 8.11 -1.79
CA GLN A 262 -13.78 9.08 -0.72
C GLN A 262 -13.20 8.61 0.63
N ILE A 263 -13.38 7.34 1.01
CA ILE A 263 -12.82 6.77 2.25
C ILE A 263 -11.30 6.79 2.24
N ASN A 264 -10.67 6.49 1.10
CA ASN A 264 -9.21 6.60 0.97
C ASN A 264 -8.75 8.04 1.18
N ARG A 265 -9.48 9.03 0.66
CA ARG A 265 -9.21 10.45 0.90
C ARG A 265 -9.36 10.83 2.38
N VAL A 266 -10.38 10.30 3.06
CA VAL A 266 -10.56 10.50 4.51
C VAL A 266 -9.36 9.95 5.28
N LYS A 267 -8.92 8.72 4.97
CA LYS A 267 -7.72 8.12 5.60
C LYS A 267 -6.50 8.99 5.39
N GLU A 268 -6.22 9.44 4.17
CA GLU A 268 -5.08 10.35 3.89
C GLU A 268 -5.13 11.62 4.75
N LEU A 269 -6.27 12.30 4.79
CA LEU A 269 -6.42 13.54 5.54
C LEU A 269 -6.33 13.32 7.06
N LEU A 270 -6.81 12.19 7.57
CA LEU A 270 -6.71 11.83 8.99
C LEU A 270 -5.26 11.60 9.43
N LEU A 271 -4.37 11.23 8.50
CA LEU A 271 -2.97 10.91 8.77
C LEU A 271 -2.04 12.09 8.50
N GLY A 272 -2.36 12.88 7.48
CA GLY A 272 -1.54 14.01 7.05
C GLY A 272 -1.89 15.34 7.71
N THR A 273 -3.03 15.44 8.41
CA THR A 273 -3.52 16.73 8.95
C THR A 273 -4.18 16.60 10.33
N GLU A 274 -4.23 17.72 11.06
CA GLU A 274 -4.97 17.87 12.33
C GLU A 274 -6.39 18.44 12.15
N LEU A 275 -6.91 18.48 10.91
CA LEU A 275 -8.22 19.08 10.62
C LEU A 275 -9.35 18.38 11.40
N PRO A 276 -10.41 19.08 11.83
CA PRO A 276 -11.58 18.43 12.45
C PRO A 276 -12.21 17.37 11.52
N VAL A 277 -12.77 16.30 12.09
CA VAL A 277 -13.40 15.21 11.31
C VAL A 277 -14.49 15.74 10.38
N ALA A 278 -15.28 16.72 10.82
CA ALA A 278 -16.30 17.37 9.98
C ALA A 278 -15.70 18.05 8.75
N THR A 279 -14.56 18.74 8.89
CA THR A 279 -13.85 19.36 7.76
C THR A 279 -13.27 18.31 6.81
N ILE A 280 -12.78 17.20 7.34
CA ILE A 280 -12.28 16.08 6.52
C ILE A 280 -13.43 15.45 5.72
N ALA A 281 -14.60 15.26 6.34
CA ALA A 281 -15.77 14.72 5.68
C ALA A 281 -16.17 15.58 4.48
N ASP A 282 -16.28 16.90 4.69
CA ASP A 282 -16.61 17.86 3.64
C ASP A 282 -15.60 17.80 2.48
N ARG A 283 -14.30 17.83 2.79
CA ARG A 283 -13.21 17.72 1.79
C ARG A 283 -13.14 16.38 1.07
N ALA A 284 -13.72 15.34 1.63
CA ALA A 284 -13.78 14.01 1.00
C ALA A 284 -15.11 13.74 0.29
N GLY A 285 -16.01 14.74 0.19
CA GLY A 285 -17.30 14.59 -0.47
C GLY A 285 -18.35 13.85 0.34
N PHE A 286 -18.18 13.78 1.67
CA PHE A 286 -19.17 13.25 2.60
C PHE A 286 -19.92 14.37 3.30
N ASP A 287 -21.13 14.04 3.74
CA ASP A 287 -21.84 14.81 4.75
C ASP A 287 -21.24 14.46 6.14
N PRO A 288 -20.84 15.47 6.94
CA PRO A 288 -20.28 15.28 8.28
C PRO A 288 -21.14 14.41 9.22
N GLU A 289 -22.46 14.37 9.05
CA GLU A 289 -23.35 13.56 9.89
C GLU A 289 -23.22 12.05 9.60
N TYR A 290 -22.87 11.69 8.37
CA TYR A 290 -22.88 10.31 7.90
C TYR A 290 -21.49 9.66 7.83
N ILE A 291 -20.41 10.45 7.81
CA ILE A 291 -19.04 9.94 7.63
C ILE A 291 -18.67 8.87 8.67
N SER A 292 -19.04 9.05 9.94
CA SER A 292 -18.61 8.14 11.01
C SER A 292 -19.17 6.74 10.83
N GLY A 293 -20.43 6.62 10.37
CA GLY A 293 -21.08 5.35 10.10
C GLY A 293 -20.46 4.64 8.88
N VAL A 294 -20.32 5.36 7.77
CA VAL A 294 -19.74 4.81 6.54
C VAL A 294 -18.28 4.41 6.76
N PHE A 295 -17.49 5.27 7.41
CA PHE A 295 -16.08 4.99 7.68
C PHE A 295 -15.90 3.77 8.61
N LYS A 296 -16.77 3.61 9.63
CA LYS A 296 -16.75 2.42 10.49
C LYS A 296 -17.16 1.16 9.75
N GLN A 297 -18.14 1.24 8.86
CA GLN A 297 -18.54 0.10 8.03
C GLN A 297 -17.39 -0.36 7.11
N GLU A 298 -16.65 0.59 6.54
CA GLU A 298 -15.59 0.30 5.56
C GLU A 298 -14.23 -0.04 6.22
N THR A 299 -13.98 0.42 7.45
CA THR A 299 -12.66 0.29 8.10
C THR A 299 -12.68 -0.45 9.44
N GLY A 300 -13.86 -0.71 10.01
CA GLY A 300 -14.02 -1.25 11.36
C GLY A 300 -13.85 -0.23 12.49
N LEU A 301 -13.34 0.97 12.20
CA LEU A 301 -13.06 2.02 13.18
C LEU A 301 -13.81 3.31 12.85
N THR A 302 -14.12 4.14 13.84
CA THR A 302 -14.56 5.52 13.58
C THR A 302 -13.38 6.39 13.12
N PRO A 303 -13.62 7.53 12.43
CA PRO A 303 -12.54 8.44 12.02
C PRO A 303 -11.66 8.91 13.19
N THR A 304 -12.26 9.16 14.35
CA THR A 304 -11.55 9.57 15.57
C THR A 304 -10.68 8.45 16.13
N GLU A 305 -11.19 7.22 16.20
CA GLU A 305 -10.41 6.05 16.61
C GLU A 305 -9.25 5.78 15.66
N PHE A 306 -9.52 5.88 14.34
CA PHE A 306 -8.50 5.73 13.31
C PHE A 306 -7.40 6.79 13.47
N ARG A 307 -7.74 8.08 13.65
CA ARG A 307 -6.73 9.12 13.90
C ARG A 307 -5.95 8.86 15.19
N ARG A 308 -6.62 8.46 16.28
CA ARG A 308 -5.94 8.16 17.55
C ARG A 308 -4.96 7.00 17.39
N GLN A 309 -5.29 6.00 16.59
CA GLN A 309 -4.49 4.80 16.40
C GLN A 309 -3.36 4.97 15.38
N PHE A 310 -3.58 5.75 14.32
CA PHE A 310 -2.68 5.84 13.16
C PHE A 310 -2.15 7.26 12.86
N GLY A 311 -2.76 8.30 13.39
CA GLY A 311 -2.41 9.69 13.11
C GLY A 311 -1.12 10.17 13.79
N ARG A 312 -0.64 11.34 13.36
CA ARG A 312 0.46 12.07 14.01
C ARG A 312 -0.04 12.58 15.37
N GLY A 313 0.08 11.76 16.41
CA GLY A 313 -0.40 12.14 17.74
C GLY A 313 0.26 13.43 18.27
N ARG A 314 -0.52 14.18 19.05
CA ARG A 314 -0.02 15.12 20.06
C ARG A 314 0.98 14.46 21.00
#